data_AF-A0A7W8FZP1-F1
#
_entry.id   AF-A0A7W8FZP1-F1
#
_cell.length_a   1.000
_cell.length_b   1.000
_cell.length_c   1.000
_cell.angle_alpha   90.00
_cell.angle_beta   90.00
_cell.angle_gamma   90.00
#
_symmetry.space_group_name_H-M   'P 1'
#
loop_
_entity.id
_entity.type
_entity.pdbx_description
1 polymer ?
#
loop_
_entity_poly.entity_id
_entity_poly.type
_entity_poly.pdbx_seq_one_letter_code
_entity_poly.pdbx_strand_id
1 'polypeptide(L)'
;MNALHATALSAVLAALAGCAAAPAFEQLPATSAPSPYAVADAPERFADQPVVWGGMILDVKNFASYSEIEILAFPLDDRQQPLIELADQGRFVAIAPGYVEGEDFAAGRYVSLIGTITGGREAPLRNTTYYWPEVALERLKVWPRDFRHNTRRFSVGIGISGGL
;
A
#
# COMPACT_ATOMS: atom_id res chain seq x y z
N MET A 1 31.65 -44.05 1.42
CA MET A 1 31.75 -42.81 2.22
C MET A 1 31.27 -41.55 1.47
N ASN A 2 30.77 -41.63 0.22
CA ASN A 2 30.31 -40.44 -0.54
C ASN A 2 28.79 -40.15 -0.45
N ALA A 3 27.99 -41.06 0.13
CA ALA A 3 26.54 -40.88 0.21
C ALA A 3 26.10 -39.94 1.34
N LEU A 4 26.93 -39.76 2.37
CA LEU A 4 26.65 -38.90 3.53
C LEU A 4 26.81 -37.41 3.22
N HIS A 5 27.66 -37.05 2.26
CA HIS A 5 27.82 -35.65 1.83
C HIS A 5 26.70 -35.20 0.89
N ALA A 6 26.15 -36.10 0.08
CA ALA A 6 25.07 -35.79 -0.85
C ALA A 6 23.73 -35.53 -0.13
N THR A 7 23.46 -36.22 0.97
CA THR A 7 22.25 -35.99 1.79
C THR A 7 22.34 -34.71 2.61
N ALA A 8 23.53 -34.34 3.09
CA ALA A 8 23.76 -33.08 3.81
C ALA A 8 23.53 -31.86 2.90
N LEU A 9 23.91 -31.94 1.61
CA LEU A 9 23.73 -30.85 0.65
C LEU A 9 22.25 -30.60 0.29
N SER A 10 21.44 -31.66 0.19
CA SER A 10 20.01 -31.56 -0.13
C SER A 10 19.16 -31.03 1.02
N ALA A 11 19.55 -31.30 2.28
CA ALA A 11 18.85 -30.77 3.45
C ALA A 11 19.06 -29.25 3.65
N VAL A 12 20.20 -28.72 3.20
CA VAL A 12 20.52 -27.29 3.29
C VAL A 12 19.74 -26.46 2.25
N LEU A 13 19.47 -26.99 1.05
CA LEU A 13 18.67 -26.27 0.05
C LEU A 13 17.17 -26.14 0.45
N ALA A 14 16.62 -27.10 1.19
CA ALA A 14 15.23 -27.07 1.62
C ALA A 14 14.96 -26.03 2.73
N ALA A 15 16.00 -25.57 3.44
CA ALA A 15 15.87 -24.58 4.52
C ALA A 15 15.82 -23.12 4.01
N LEU A 16 15.98 -22.88 2.70
CA LEU A 16 15.94 -21.55 2.09
C LEU A 16 14.57 -21.17 1.49
N ALA A 17 13.51 -21.95 1.77
CA ALA A 17 12.13 -21.50 1.53
C ALA A 17 11.75 -20.39 2.53
N GLY A 18 12.44 -19.25 2.44
CA GLY A 18 12.08 -18.05 3.17
C GLY A 18 10.66 -17.65 2.78
N CYS A 19 9.80 -17.49 3.78
CA CYS A 19 8.44 -16.96 3.62
C CYS A 19 8.52 -15.55 3.02
N ALA A 20 8.53 -15.45 1.69
CA ALA A 20 8.25 -14.21 1.01
C ALA A 20 6.78 -13.88 1.30
N ALA A 21 6.53 -12.92 2.20
CA ALA A 21 5.17 -12.49 2.47
C ALA A 21 4.54 -11.97 1.17
N ALA A 22 3.37 -12.54 0.83
CA ALA A 22 2.64 -12.28 -0.40
C ALA A 22 2.15 -10.82 -0.47
N PRO A 23 1.96 -10.28 -1.69
CA PRO A 23 1.36 -8.97 -1.88
C PRO A 23 -0.06 -8.90 -1.31
N ALA A 24 -0.53 -7.69 -0.97
CA ALA A 24 -1.89 -7.48 -0.48
C ALA A 24 -2.96 -7.91 -1.48
N PHE A 25 -2.68 -7.79 -2.78
CA PHE A 25 -3.56 -8.12 -3.89
C PHE A 25 -2.77 -8.90 -4.94
N GLU A 26 -3.32 -10.05 -5.36
CA GLU A 26 -2.70 -10.94 -6.36
C GLU A 26 -2.82 -10.40 -7.78
N GLN A 27 -3.92 -9.70 -8.08
CA GLN A 27 -4.19 -9.08 -9.37
C GLN A 27 -4.06 -7.56 -9.26
N LEU A 28 -3.05 -7.03 -9.94
CA LEU A 28 -2.80 -5.61 -10.08
C LEU A 28 -3.32 -5.09 -11.42
N PRO A 29 -3.69 -3.80 -11.52
CA PRO A 29 -3.87 -3.12 -12.79
C PRO A 29 -2.60 -3.28 -13.66
N ALA A 30 -2.79 -3.43 -14.97
CA ALA A 30 -1.68 -3.63 -15.91
C ALA A 30 -0.80 -2.37 -16.11
N THR A 31 -1.30 -1.20 -15.71
CA THR A 31 -0.62 0.09 -15.89
C THR A 31 -0.10 0.60 -14.55
N SER A 32 1.05 1.27 -14.56
CA SER A 32 1.54 1.97 -13.37
C SER A 32 0.53 3.04 -12.93
N ALA A 33 0.21 3.06 -11.64
CA ALA A 33 -0.72 4.05 -11.11
C ALA A 33 -0.04 5.42 -11.03
N PRO A 34 -0.67 6.51 -11.55
CA PRO A 34 -0.20 7.86 -11.30
C PRO A 34 -0.28 8.18 -9.79
N SER A 35 0.50 9.14 -9.31
CA SER A 35 0.33 9.64 -7.94
C SER A 35 -0.94 10.48 -7.82
N PRO A 36 -1.57 10.58 -6.63
CA PRO A 36 -2.67 11.52 -6.41
C PRO A 36 -2.32 12.97 -6.76
N TYR A 37 -1.09 13.44 -6.48
CA TYR A 37 -0.63 14.75 -6.96
C TYR A 37 -0.70 14.87 -8.48
N ALA A 38 -0.21 13.88 -9.23
CA ALA A 38 -0.25 13.91 -10.70
C ALA A 38 -1.70 13.89 -11.23
N VAL A 39 -2.60 13.15 -10.57
CA VAL A 39 -4.03 13.15 -10.93
C VAL A 39 -4.67 14.49 -10.65
N ALA A 40 -4.34 15.13 -9.52
CA ALA A 40 -4.86 16.45 -9.19
C ALA A 40 -4.37 17.56 -10.13
N ASP A 41 -3.16 17.44 -10.68
CA ASP A 41 -2.62 18.39 -11.66
C ASP A 41 -3.26 18.28 -13.05
N ALA A 42 -3.73 17.08 -13.43
CA ALA A 42 -4.30 16.81 -14.76
C ALA A 42 -5.41 15.74 -14.71
N PRO A 43 -6.55 16.01 -14.05
CA PRO A 43 -7.56 14.99 -13.75
C PRO A 43 -8.19 14.36 -14.99
N GLU A 44 -8.35 15.14 -16.06
CA GLU A 44 -8.94 14.67 -17.32
C GLU A 44 -8.11 13.57 -18.01
N ARG A 45 -6.82 13.45 -17.65
CA ARG A 45 -5.91 12.48 -18.25
C ARG A 45 -6.01 11.09 -17.63
N PHE A 46 -6.58 10.98 -16.43
CA PHE A 46 -6.55 9.77 -15.62
C PHE A 46 -7.94 9.28 -15.21
N ALA A 47 -9.00 9.85 -15.80
CA ALA A 47 -10.37 9.40 -15.60
C ALA A 47 -10.54 7.92 -15.99
N ASP A 48 -11.34 7.19 -15.22
CA ASP A 48 -11.63 5.76 -15.38
C ASP A 48 -10.40 4.83 -15.32
N GLN A 49 -9.25 5.35 -14.87
CA GLN A 49 -8.05 4.54 -14.75
C GLN A 49 -8.07 3.73 -13.45
N PRO A 50 -7.81 2.41 -13.52
CA PRO A 50 -7.63 1.58 -12.33
C PRO A 50 -6.28 1.90 -11.65
N VAL A 51 -6.29 1.98 -10.32
CA VAL A 51 -5.12 2.33 -9.51
C VAL A 51 -4.95 1.42 -8.31
N VAL A 52 -3.71 1.31 -7.84
CA VAL A 52 -3.38 0.77 -6.52
C VAL A 52 -2.72 1.86 -5.72
N TRP A 53 -3.44 2.38 -4.74
CA TRP A 53 -2.96 3.41 -3.84
C TRP A 53 -3.02 2.93 -2.41
N GLY A 54 -2.32 3.61 -1.53
CA GLY A 54 -2.36 3.31 -0.12
C GLY A 54 -1.71 4.41 0.67
N GLY A 55 -1.94 4.39 1.97
CA GLY A 55 -1.44 5.41 2.86
C GLY A 55 -2.17 5.45 4.19
N MET A 56 -2.11 6.61 4.83
CA MET A 56 -2.66 6.82 6.15
C MET A 56 -4.06 7.40 6.06
N ILE A 57 -5.02 6.81 6.78
CA ILE A 57 -6.37 7.37 6.94
C ILE A 57 -6.27 8.65 7.74
N LEU A 58 -6.81 9.73 7.17
CA LEU A 58 -6.90 11.04 7.79
C LEU A 58 -8.26 11.24 8.46
N ASP A 59 -9.34 10.87 7.77
CA ASP A 59 -10.72 11.01 8.24
C ASP A 59 -11.62 9.97 7.56
N VAL A 60 -12.75 9.65 8.21
CA VAL A 60 -13.80 8.79 7.65
C VAL A 60 -15.15 9.42 7.89
N LYS A 61 -15.93 9.59 6.81
CA LYS A 61 -17.30 10.09 6.87
C LYS A 61 -18.25 9.03 6.33
N ASN A 62 -19.14 8.58 7.20
CA ASN A 62 -20.18 7.63 6.82
C ASN A 62 -21.43 8.39 6.37
N PHE A 63 -21.96 8.01 5.20
CA PHE A 63 -23.23 8.49 4.65
C PHE A 63 -24.25 7.36 4.64
N ALA A 64 -25.47 7.65 4.18
CA ALA A 64 -26.57 6.69 4.19
C ALA A 64 -26.31 5.42 3.35
N SER A 65 -25.57 5.54 2.24
CA SER A 65 -25.34 4.43 1.29
C SER A 65 -23.88 4.18 0.93
N TYR A 66 -22.97 5.04 1.38
CA TYR A 66 -21.54 4.97 1.09
C TYR A 66 -20.73 5.63 2.21
N SER A 67 -19.42 5.46 2.13
CA SER A 67 -18.48 6.11 3.03
C SER A 67 -17.35 6.75 2.26
N GLU A 68 -16.86 7.85 2.78
CA GLU A 68 -15.68 8.53 2.26
C GLU A 68 -14.53 8.33 3.23
N ILE A 69 -13.43 7.80 2.72
CA ILE A 69 -12.19 7.60 3.48
C ILE A 69 -11.16 8.55 2.89
N GLU A 70 -10.80 9.60 3.64
CA GLU A 70 -9.74 10.53 3.25
C GLU A 70 -8.38 9.91 3.59
N ILE A 71 -7.49 9.83 2.61
CA ILE A 71 -6.21 9.12 2.74
C ILE A 71 -5.06 10.03 2.28
N LEU A 72 -4.02 10.13 3.10
CA LEU A 72 -2.71 10.67 2.68
C LEU A 72 -1.89 9.54 2.06
N ALA A 73 -1.66 9.62 0.75
CA ALA A 73 -1.01 8.57 -0.01
C ALA A 73 0.52 8.54 0.21
N PHE A 74 1.09 7.34 0.16
CA PHE A 74 2.52 7.11 0.16
C PHE A 74 2.88 6.14 -0.98
N PRO A 75 4.14 6.14 -1.46
CA PRO A 75 4.62 5.08 -2.32
C PRO A 75 4.42 3.71 -1.64
N LEU A 76 4.17 2.68 -2.43
CA LEU A 76 3.98 1.32 -1.91
C LEU A 76 5.22 0.45 -2.21
N ASP A 77 5.52 -0.48 -1.31
CA ASP A 77 6.54 -1.51 -1.55
C ASP A 77 6.00 -2.66 -2.42
N ASP A 78 6.82 -3.69 -2.68
CA ASP A 78 6.41 -4.86 -3.48
C ASP A 78 5.26 -5.66 -2.86
N ARG A 79 4.99 -5.48 -1.56
CA ARG A 79 3.86 -6.08 -0.85
C ARG A 79 2.63 -5.18 -0.85
N GLN A 80 2.74 -4.05 -1.56
CA GLN A 80 1.80 -2.95 -1.61
C GLN A 80 1.63 -2.25 -0.26
N GLN A 81 2.63 -2.33 0.63
CA GLN A 81 2.62 -1.69 1.94
C GLN A 81 3.08 -0.22 1.83
N PRO A 82 2.40 0.74 2.49
CA PRO A 82 2.83 2.14 2.48
C PRO A 82 4.25 2.35 3.05
N LEU A 83 5.11 2.98 2.25
CA LEU A 83 6.47 3.39 2.60
C LEU A 83 6.47 4.78 3.24
N ILE A 84 6.09 4.82 4.52
CA ILE A 84 5.89 6.04 5.32
C ILE A 84 7.13 6.93 5.50
N GLU A 85 8.32 6.40 5.23
CA GLU A 85 9.60 7.13 5.30
C GLU A 85 9.87 7.95 4.04
N LEU A 86 9.10 7.71 2.97
CA LEU A 86 9.15 8.48 1.74
C LEU A 86 8.13 9.62 1.78
N ALA A 87 8.35 10.63 0.93
CA ALA A 87 7.43 11.75 0.81
C ALA A 87 6.02 11.28 0.40
N ASP A 88 5.00 11.96 0.91
CA ASP A 88 3.62 11.70 0.53
C ASP A 88 3.40 11.99 -0.96
N GLN A 89 2.42 11.31 -1.53
CA GLN A 89 2.04 11.42 -2.94
C GLN A 89 0.75 12.22 -3.13
N GLY A 90 0.33 12.94 -2.10
CA GLY A 90 -0.89 13.74 -2.09
C GLY A 90 -2.03 13.07 -1.34
N ARG A 91 -3.19 13.72 -1.36
CA ARG A 91 -4.42 13.22 -0.75
C ARG A 91 -5.37 12.73 -1.82
N PHE A 92 -6.19 11.75 -1.46
CA PHE A 92 -7.31 11.30 -2.25
C PHE A 92 -8.43 10.81 -1.32
N VAL A 93 -9.61 10.63 -1.90
CA VAL A 93 -10.77 10.10 -1.20
C VAL A 93 -11.16 8.76 -1.82
N ALA A 94 -11.23 7.71 -1.01
CA ALA A 94 -11.81 6.45 -1.44
C ALA A 94 -13.30 6.43 -1.11
N ILE A 95 -14.12 6.15 -2.13
CA ILE A 95 -15.57 6.01 -2.01
C ILE A 95 -15.89 4.53 -1.82
N ALA A 96 -16.18 4.14 -0.58
CA ALA A 96 -16.52 2.78 -0.21
C ALA A 96 -18.05 2.57 -0.26
N PRO A 97 -18.56 1.47 -0.85
CA PRO A 97 -19.98 1.16 -0.80
C PRO A 97 -20.39 0.78 0.63
N GLY A 98 -21.52 1.33 1.10
CA GLY A 98 -22.02 1.09 2.45
C GLY A 98 -21.23 1.81 3.55
N TYR A 99 -21.43 1.34 4.79
CA TYR A 99 -20.83 1.88 6.01
C TYR A 99 -19.50 1.18 6.31
N VAL A 100 -18.48 1.93 6.72
CA VAL A 100 -17.22 1.36 7.26
C VAL A 100 -17.14 1.57 8.77
N GLU A 101 -16.81 0.48 9.47
CA GLU A 101 -16.69 0.48 10.93
C GLU A 101 -15.49 1.33 11.40
N GLY A 102 -15.78 2.36 12.18
CA GLY A 102 -14.79 3.38 12.54
C GLY A 102 -13.59 2.88 13.34
N GLU A 103 -13.68 1.76 14.06
CA GLU A 103 -12.55 1.22 14.83
C GLU A 103 -11.45 0.62 13.92
N ASP A 104 -11.87 -0.06 12.86
CA ASP A 104 -10.97 -0.62 11.86
C ASP A 104 -10.39 0.46 10.94
N PHE A 105 -11.18 1.49 10.67
CA PHE A 105 -10.82 2.60 9.78
C PHE A 105 -10.47 3.89 10.53
N ALA A 106 -10.07 3.80 11.79
CA ALA A 106 -9.74 4.96 12.60
C ALA A 106 -8.61 5.81 11.96
N ALA A 107 -8.64 7.12 12.18
CA ALA A 107 -7.57 8.01 11.77
C ALA A 107 -6.20 7.52 12.28
N GLY A 108 -5.17 7.61 11.42
CA GLY A 108 -3.83 7.08 11.67
C GLY A 108 -3.65 5.58 11.36
N ARG A 109 -4.72 4.85 11.02
CA ARG A 109 -4.60 3.51 10.42
C ARG A 109 -4.05 3.62 9.00
N TYR A 110 -3.46 2.54 8.52
CA TYR A 110 -2.89 2.48 7.19
C TYR A 110 -3.63 1.47 6.35
N VAL A 111 -3.82 1.82 5.08
CA VAL A 111 -4.54 1.00 4.12
C VAL A 111 -3.79 0.93 2.80
N SER A 112 -4.06 -0.12 2.05
CA SER A 112 -3.82 -0.17 0.61
C SER A 112 -5.11 -0.59 -0.06
N LEU A 113 -5.34 -0.12 -1.26
CA LEU A 113 -6.58 -0.36 -1.98
C LEU A 113 -6.36 -0.48 -3.47
N ILE A 114 -7.32 -1.16 -4.09
CA ILE A 114 -7.55 -1.16 -5.53
C ILE A 114 -8.87 -0.46 -5.77
N GLY A 115 -8.89 0.39 -6.78
CA GLY A 115 -10.11 1.04 -7.23
C GLY A 115 -9.89 1.74 -8.56
N THR A 116 -10.92 2.45 -8.98
CA THR A 116 -10.93 3.19 -10.25
C THR A 116 -11.10 4.68 -9.98
N ILE A 117 -10.27 5.52 -10.62
CA ILE A 117 -10.39 6.97 -10.51
C ILE A 117 -11.71 7.41 -11.17
N THR A 118 -12.58 8.05 -10.42
CA THR A 118 -13.89 8.53 -10.90
C THR A 118 -13.93 10.05 -11.11
N GLY A 119 -12.79 10.72 -10.96
CA GLY A 119 -12.66 12.17 -10.98
C GLY A 119 -12.15 12.67 -9.64
N GLY A 120 -12.87 13.62 -9.05
CA GLY A 120 -12.44 14.29 -7.84
C GLY A 120 -13.21 15.59 -7.62
N ARG A 121 -12.87 16.26 -6.51
CA ARG A 121 -13.54 17.49 -6.08
C ARG A 121 -12.56 18.53 -5.60
N GLU A 122 -12.87 19.79 -5.85
CA GLU A 122 -12.17 20.89 -5.21
C GLU A 122 -12.51 20.95 -3.72
N ALA A 123 -11.49 20.94 -2.88
CA ALA A 123 -11.64 21.03 -1.43
C ALA A 123 -10.57 21.95 -0.82
N PRO A 124 -10.90 22.68 0.25
CA PRO A 124 -9.93 23.52 0.94
C PRO A 124 -8.79 22.69 1.53
N LEU A 125 -7.56 23.09 1.22
CA LEU A 125 -6.35 22.61 1.86
C LEU A 125 -5.58 23.80 2.43
N ARG A 126 -5.66 23.99 3.75
CA ARG A 126 -5.08 25.15 4.45
C ARG A 126 -5.63 26.48 3.91
N ASN A 127 -4.85 27.20 3.11
CA ASN A 127 -5.16 28.53 2.59
C ASN A 127 -5.37 28.54 1.07
N THR A 128 -5.41 27.37 0.43
CA THR A 128 -5.70 27.21 -1.00
C THR A 128 -6.82 26.20 -1.20
N THR A 129 -7.49 26.25 -2.34
CA THR A 129 -8.32 25.15 -2.83
C THR A 129 -7.42 24.18 -3.59
N TYR A 130 -7.63 22.88 -3.39
CA TYR A 130 -6.89 21.81 -4.06
C TYR A 130 -7.85 20.77 -4.62
N TYR A 131 -7.53 20.17 -5.76
CA TYR A 131 -8.33 19.09 -6.34
C TYR A 131 -8.00 17.77 -5.65
N TRP A 132 -9.00 17.12 -5.06
CA TRP A 132 -8.85 15.84 -4.36
C TRP A 132 -9.37 14.73 -5.28
N PRO A 133 -8.50 13.88 -5.82
CA PRO A 133 -8.93 12.73 -6.61
C PRO A 133 -9.86 11.83 -5.80
N GLU A 134 -10.89 11.32 -6.46
CA GLU A 134 -11.82 10.34 -5.92
C GLU A 134 -11.61 9.00 -6.61
N VAL A 135 -11.64 7.94 -5.80
CA VAL A 135 -11.47 6.56 -6.26
C VAL A 135 -12.67 5.74 -5.79
N ALA A 136 -13.39 5.14 -6.73
CA ALA A 136 -14.39 4.13 -6.41
C ALA A 136 -13.68 2.87 -5.89
N LEU A 137 -13.97 2.49 -4.65
CA LEU A 137 -13.28 1.41 -3.97
C LEU A 137 -13.75 0.03 -4.47
N GLU A 138 -12.81 -0.82 -4.87
CA GLU A 138 -13.08 -2.21 -5.26
C GLU A 138 -12.60 -3.20 -4.20
N ARG A 139 -11.36 -3.02 -3.72
CA ARG A 139 -10.77 -3.84 -2.66
C ARG A 139 -9.93 -2.99 -1.75
N LEU A 140 -9.92 -3.33 -0.46
CA LEU A 140 -9.14 -2.63 0.54
C LEU A 140 -8.51 -3.62 1.52
N LYS A 141 -7.26 -3.33 1.89
CA LYS A 141 -6.55 -3.99 2.97
C LYS A 141 -6.23 -2.96 4.04
N VAL A 142 -6.63 -3.23 5.28
CA VAL A 142 -6.16 -2.48 6.44
C VAL A 142 -4.92 -3.18 7.02
N TRP A 143 -3.86 -2.41 7.27
CA TRP A 143 -2.62 -2.92 7.84
C TRP A 143 -2.70 -3.03 9.38
N PRO A 144 -1.99 -4.00 9.98
CA PRO A 144 -1.79 -4.06 11.43
C PRO A 144 -1.16 -2.77 11.96
N ARG A 145 -1.45 -2.39 13.20
CA ARG A 145 -1.00 -1.10 13.78
C ARG A 145 0.53 -0.98 13.88
N ASP A 146 1.22 -2.10 14.03
CA ASP A 146 2.67 -2.23 14.18
C ASP A 146 3.43 -2.43 12.86
N PHE A 147 2.73 -2.39 11.72
CA PHE A 147 3.37 -2.62 10.40
C PHE A 147 4.53 -1.65 10.10
N ARG A 148 4.53 -0.46 10.75
CA ARG A 148 5.59 0.56 10.67
C ARG A 148 6.94 0.04 11.20
N HIS A 149 6.93 -0.84 12.19
CA HIS A 149 8.14 -1.40 12.81
C HIS A 149 8.68 -2.64 12.08
N ASN A 150 7.96 -3.14 11.08
CA ASN A 150 8.42 -4.27 10.27
C ASN A 150 9.37 -3.80 9.15
N THR A 151 10.33 -2.94 9.49
CA THR A 151 11.53 -2.74 8.67
C THR A 151 12.34 -4.02 8.76
N ARG A 152 12.42 -4.76 7.64
CA ARG A 152 13.22 -5.98 7.53
C ARG A 152 14.61 -5.75 8.12
N ARG A 153 14.87 -6.36 9.26
CA ARG A 153 16.22 -6.48 9.83
C ARG A 153 16.97 -7.45 8.93
N PHE A 154 17.61 -6.96 7.87
CA PHE A 154 18.56 -7.77 7.12
C PHE A 154 19.77 -8.02 8.03
N SER A 155 19.87 -9.19 8.64
CA SER A 155 21.14 -9.66 9.18
C SER A 155 22.01 -10.08 8.00
N VAL A 156 22.77 -9.14 7.44
CA VAL A 156 23.90 -9.48 6.57
C VAL A 156 24.94 -10.16 7.46
N GLY A 157 24.92 -11.50 7.47
CA GLY A 157 26.01 -12.29 8.04
C GLY A 157 27.23 -12.12 7.16
N ILE A 158 28.12 -11.18 7.50
CA ILE A 158 29.45 -11.10 6.90
C ILE A 158 30.24 -12.31 7.41
N GLY A 159 30.25 -13.38 6.63
CA GLY A 159 31.15 -14.50 6.81
C GLY A 159 32.57 -14.10 6.41
N ILE A 160 33.34 -13.59 7.37
CA ILE A 160 34.80 -13.46 7.24
C ILE A 160 35.39 -14.87 7.31
N SER A 161 35.65 -15.48 6.15
CA SER A 161 36.53 -16.64 6.08
C SER A 161 37.98 -16.19 6.23
N GLY A 162 38.42 -16.05 7.49
CA GLY A 162 39.84 -16.03 7.84
C GLY A 162 40.45 -17.40 7.60
N GLY A 163 41.60 -17.43 6.93
CA GLY A 163 42.30 -18.65 6.55
C GLY A 163 43.09 -19.31 7.67
N LEU A 164 43.35 -20.61 7.49
CA LEU A 164 44.66 -21.25 7.58
C LEU A 164 44.60 -22.62 6.90
#